data_AF-A0A2H1VZX0-F1
#
_entry.id   AF-A0A2H1VZX0-F1
#
_cell.length_a   1.000
_cell.length_b   1.000
_cell.length_c   1.000
_cell.angle_alpha   90.00
_cell.angle_beta   90.00
_cell.angle_gamma   90.00
#
_symmetry.space_group_name_H-M   'P 1'
#
loop_
_entity.id
_entity.type
_entity.pdbx_description
1 polymer ?
#
loop_
_entity_poly.entity_id
_entity_poly.type
_entity_poly.pdbx_seq_one_letter_code
_entity_poly.pdbx_strand_id
1 'polypeptide(L)'
;GIIGLLLGLLLPQRYVELEVWPRSEEYNWEQPLIQVRGNDPGSWHVWYRRLNDFLRVYETSIPEEPPRAPCSVHNRRDQHLRSDPCDMAMRLWHPCTADDFYGYAMGKPCVFLRLSHIHYWVPEPYNMTTPLAIPPDMPQHIREAMRHRPANQYGDFVWVSCGGEFSADKENIGPIQYIPAEYPPGFPLSRLHTADRIPYSARNLPDQVPGPLIAVHFENPRRGVVINVECRIWTRDIFYDPKSRYGRARFEFVFNTVFFSTGYGFTTEKPVTQHVDPKPEVPETLPETTRVPAPSSSTAAPTTPAPTPAPTPAPTPAPTPAPTPAPTPAPTPAPTPAPTPAPTPAPAPTPAPTPAPLPAPDQGTWSFTDEKANQTCIVAQFAAQLNVTYTKLVENGE
;
A
#
# COMPACT_ATOMS: atom_id res chain seq x y z
N GLY A 1 21.40 33.00 -25.70
CA GLY A 1 20.05 33.00 -26.30
C GLY A 1 19.60 31.61 -26.69
N ILE A 2 20.22 31.01 -27.71
CA ILE A 2 19.70 29.78 -28.35
C ILE A 2 20.36 28.48 -27.84
N ILE A 3 21.59 28.56 -27.30
CA ILE A 3 22.30 27.39 -26.73
C ILE A 3 21.71 26.94 -25.38
N GLY A 4 21.12 27.85 -24.61
CA GLY A 4 20.44 27.52 -23.34
C GLY A 4 19.09 26.82 -23.52
N LEU A 5 18.44 26.98 -24.68
CA LEU A 5 17.13 26.39 -24.97
C LEU A 5 17.25 24.93 -25.46
N LEU A 6 18.38 24.56 -26.07
CA LEU A 6 18.68 23.20 -26.51
C LEU A 6 19.28 22.32 -25.40
N LEU A 7 19.97 22.90 -24.42
CA LEU A 7 20.45 22.18 -23.23
C LEU A 7 19.34 21.82 -22.24
N GLY A 8 18.20 22.52 -22.27
CA GLY A 8 17.01 22.18 -21.47
C GLY A 8 16.25 20.94 -21.97
N LEU A 9 16.51 20.48 -23.20
CA LEU A 9 15.85 19.33 -23.83
C LEU A 9 16.61 18.00 -23.65
N LEU A 10 17.83 18.03 -23.11
CA LEU A 10 18.70 16.85 -22.94
C LEU A 10 18.96 16.46 -21.47
N LEU A 11 18.39 17.19 -20.50
CA LEU A 11 18.36 16.71 -19.12
C LEU A 11 17.19 15.71 -19.02
N PRO A 12 17.41 14.47 -18.53
CA PRO A 12 16.30 13.61 -18.16
C PRO A 12 15.45 14.41 -17.19
N GLN A 13 14.18 14.58 -17.54
CA GLN A 13 13.21 15.42 -16.87
C GLN A 13 13.34 15.22 -15.34
N ARG A 14 13.95 16.20 -14.66
CA ARG A 14 14.30 16.13 -13.22
C ARG A 14 13.06 16.46 -12.40
N TYR A 15 12.14 15.52 -12.30
CA TYR A 15 10.90 15.68 -11.56
C TYR A 15 10.76 14.61 -10.48
N VAL A 16 10.14 15.01 -9.37
CA VAL A 16 9.76 14.14 -8.26
C VAL A 16 8.73 13.13 -8.74
N GLU A 17 9.00 11.86 -8.52
CA GLU A 17 8.11 10.77 -8.86
C GLU A 17 7.58 10.12 -7.59
N LEU A 18 6.26 9.88 -7.56
CA LEU A 18 5.62 9.05 -6.55
C LEU A 18 5.46 7.66 -7.14
N GLU A 19 6.23 6.71 -6.64
CA GLU A 19 6.24 5.35 -7.15
C GLU A 19 5.32 4.43 -6.34
N VAL A 20 4.63 3.51 -7.02
CA VAL A 20 3.75 2.51 -6.41
C VAL A 20 4.45 1.15 -6.34
N TRP A 21 4.29 0.47 -5.20
CA TRP A 21 4.76 -0.89 -4.96
C TRP A 21 3.68 -1.74 -4.26
N PRO A 22 3.52 -3.03 -4.63
CA PRO A 22 4.30 -3.77 -5.61
C PRO A 22 3.96 -3.38 -7.06
N ARG A 23 4.93 -3.57 -7.96
CA ARG A 23 4.75 -3.31 -9.40
C ARG A 23 4.33 -4.58 -10.16
N SER A 24 3.50 -4.43 -11.18
CA SER A 24 3.23 -5.49 -12.16
C SER A 24 4.44 -5.67 -13.09
N GLU A 25 4.67 -6.89 -13.58
CA GLU A 25 5.66 -7.15 -14.64
C GLU A 25 5.14 -6.74 -16.02
N GLU A 26 3.82 -6.77 -16.21
CA GLU A 26 3.20 -6.23 -17.41
C GLU A 26 3.52 -4.74 -17.52
N TYR A 27 4.15 -4.40 -18.65
CA TYR A 27 4.71 -3.10 -19.03
C TYR A 27 3.61 -2.05 -19.27
N ASN A 28 2.59 -1.98 -18.42
CA ASN A 28 1.76 -0.79 -18.32
C ASN A 28 2.32 0.09 -17.21
N TRP A 29 3.37 0.84 -17.55
CA TRP A 29 3.99 1.79 -16.64
C TRP A 29 3.01 2.92 -16.26
N GLU A 30 1.96 3.19 -17.05
CA GLU A 30 1.00 4.26 -16.80
C GLU A 30 0.02 3.91 -15.66
N GLN A 31 -0.45 2.67 -15.61
CA GLN A 31 -1.42 2.16 -14.63
C GLN A 31 -1.15 0.68 -14.33
N PRO A 32 -0.29 0.35 -13.36
CA PRO A 32 -0.05 -1.04 -12.99
C PRO A 32 -1.31 -1.65 -12.35
N LEU A 33 -1.66 -2.86 -12.78
CA LEU A 33 -2.79 -3.62 -12.25
C LEU A 33 -2.33 -4.62 -11.18
N ILE A 34 -2.88 -4.49 -9.98
CA ILE A 34 -2.70 -5.43 -8.86
C ILE A 34 -3.93 -6.34 -8.79
N GLN A 35 -3.79 -7.56 -9.29
CA GLN A 35 -4.89 -8.52 -9.33
C GLN A 35 -4.70 -9.65 -8.31
N VAL A 36 -5.71 -9.85 -7.46
CA VAL A 36 -5.74 -10.95 -6.49
C VAL A 36 -7.03 -11.75 -6.59
N ARG A 37 -6.89 -13.07 -6.64
CA ARG A 37 -7.98 -14.05 -6.61
C ARG A 37 -8.04 -14.65 -5.22
N GLY A 38 -9.14 -14.41 -4.50
CA GLY A 38 -9.25 -14.72 -3.07
C GLY A 38 -9.18 -16.21 -2.72
N ASN A 39 -9.41 -17.12 -3.67
CA ASN A 39 -9.38 -18.57 -3.43
C ASN A 39 -8.13 -19.26 -4.01
N ASP A 40 -7.18 -18.50 -4.55
CA ASP A 40 -5.94 -19.01 -5.12
C ASP A 40 -4.76 -18.45 -4.32
N PRO A 41 -4.16 -19.25 -3.42
CA PRO A 41 -2.97 -18.83 -2.67
C PRO A 41 -1.87 -18.31 -3.60
N GLY A 42 -1.68 -18.91 -4.77
CA GLY A 42 -0.68 -18.49 -5.75
C GLY A 42 -0.88 -17.04 -6.20
N SER A 43 -2.13 -16.59 -6.28
CA SER A 43 -2.48 -15.25 -6.78
C SER A 43 -1.96 -14.12 -5.89
N TRP A 44 -1.98 -14.27 -4.57
CA TRP A 44 -1.45 -13.22 -3.67
C TRP A 44 0.03 -13.40 -3.33
N HIS A 45 0.57 -14.62 -3.40
CA HIS A 45 1.99 -14.89 -3.10
C HIS A 45 2.95 -14.14 -4.02
N VAL A 46 2.56 -13.85 -5.27
CA VAL A 46 3.37 -13.06 -6.21
C VAL A 46 3.59 -11.64 -5.68
N TRP A 47 2.52 -10.98 -5.22
CA TRP A 47 2.58 -9.61 -4.70
C TRP A 47 3.36 -9.53 -3.39
N TYR A 48 3.12 -10.50 -2.49
CA TYR A 48 3.89 -10.66 -1.27
C TYR A 48 5.40 -10.77 -1.55
N ARG A 49 5.82 -11.64 -2.48
CA ARG A 49 7.23 -11.81 -2.84
C ARG A 49 7.84 -10.53 -3.40
N ARG A 50 7.13 -9.85 -4.31
CA ARG A 50 7.59 -8.57 -4.89
C ARG A 50 7.78 -7.48 -3.84
N LEU A 51 6.86 -7.38 -2.88
CA LEU A 51 7.03 -6.45 -1.75
C LEU A 51 8.22 -6.84 -0.88
N ASN A 52 8.36 -8.13 -0.56
CA ASN A 52 9.47 -8.60 0.27
C ASN A 52 10.82 -8.28 -0.39
N ASP A 53 10.97 -8.51 -1.70
CA ASP A 53 12.19 -8.22 -2.44
C ASP A 53 12.46 -6.71 -2.56
N PHE A 54 11.42 -5.90 -2.75
CA PHE A 54 11.51 -4.43 -2.74
C PHE A 54 11.99 -3.89 -1.37
N LEU A 55 11.44 -4.42 -0.27
CA LEU A 55 11.73 -3.94 1.08
C LEU A 55 13.11 -4.36 1.59
N ARG A 56 13.75 -5.38 1.01
CA ARG A 56 15.12 -5.80 1.37
C ARG A 56 16.14 -4.65 1.33
N VAL A 57 15.99 -3.71 0.39
CA VAL A 57 16.90 -2.56 0.28
C VAL A 57 16.86 -1.68 1.53
N TYR A 58 15.75 -1.67 2.28
CA TYR A 58 15.55 -0.86 3.47
C TYR A 58 16.07 -1.50 4.77
N GLU A 59 16.40 -2.80 4.77
CA GLU A 59 16.88 -3.51 5.96
C GLU A 59 18.33 -3.17 6.30
N THR A 60 19.15 -2.93 5.28
CA THR A 60 20.60 -2.76 5.42
C THR A 60 21.09 -1.38 5.04
N SER A 61 20.20 -0.49 4.52
CA SER A 61 20.64 0.75 3.89
C SER A 61 21.22 1.77 4.88
N ILE A 62 20.56 2.02 6.01
CA ILE A 62 21.04 2.83 7.16
C ILE A 62 20.11 2.51 8.35
N PRO A 63 20.64 2.17 9.54
CA PRO A 63 19.81 2.04 10.74
C PRO A 63 19.31 3.42 11.16
N GLU A 64 17.99 3.62 11.18
CA GLU A 64 17.39 4.86 11.66
C GLU A 64 16.26 4.62 12.64
N GLU A 65 16.10 5.57 13.56
CA GLU A 65 15.03 5.59 14.54
C GLU A 65 14.06 6.74 14.23
N PRO A 66 12.76 6.47 14.00
CA PRO A 66 12.15 5.14 13.83
C PRO A 66 12.49 4.47 12.49
N PRO A 67 12.27 3.15 12.35
CA PRO A 67 12.53 2.43 11.10
C PRO A 67 11.74 2.98 9.89
N ARG A 68 12.42 3.06 8.74
CA ARG A 68 11.87 3.62 7.47
C ARG A 68 10.96 2.66 6.69
N ALA A 69 10.92 1.39 7.07
CA ALA A 69 10.19 0.34 6.38
C ALA A 69 9.89 -0.82 7.35
N PRO A 70 8.91 -1.70 7.07
CA PRO A 70 8.80 -2.97 7.76
C PRO A 70 9.97 -3.86 7.36
N CYS A 71 10.35 -4.78 8.25
CA CYS A 71 11.28 -5.83 7.86
C CYS A 71 10.63 -6.81 6.88
N SER A 72 11.45 -7.32 5.96
CA SER A 72 11.16 -8.53 5.21
C SER A 72 11.31 -9.76 6.11
N VAL A 73 10.62 -10.87 5.82
CA VAL A 73 10.76 -12.09 6.64
C VAL A 73 12.19 -12.64 6.53
N HIS A 74 12.95 -12.60 7.62
CA HIS A 74 14.08 -13.49 7.83
C HIS A 74 13.53 -14.90 8.14
N ASN A 75 13.99 -15.89 7.38
CA ASN A 75 13.53 -17.28 7.30
C ASN A 75 12.94 -17.88 8.61
N ARG A 76 11.84 -18.66 8.50
CA ARG A 76 11.14 -19.34 9.62
C ARG A 76 11.96 -20.33 10.46
N ARG A 77 13.26 -20.50 10.20
CA ARG A 77 14.17 -21.30 11.04
C ARG A 77 14.89 -20.46 12.10
N ASP A 78 14.83 -19.13 12.00
CA ASP A 78 15.48 -18.20 12.92
C ASP A 78 14.45 -17.47 13.81
N GLN A 79 13.49 -18.21 14.37
CA GLN A 79 12.56 -17.69 15.38
C GLN A 79 13.26 -17.12 16.64
N HIS A 80 14.58 -17.25 16.75
CA HIS A 80 15.36 -16.81 17.91
C HIS A 80 16.23 -15.55 17.71
N LEU A 81 16.18 -14.85 16.57
CA LEU A 81 16.93 -13.60 16.38
C LEU A 81 16.15 -12.52 15.61
N ARG A 82 14.91 -12.20 16.00
CA ARG A 82 14.39 -10.87 15.66
C ARG A 82 15.20 -9.84 16.45
N SER A 83 15.86 -8.93 15.74
CA SER A 83 16.59 -7.84 16.37
C SER A 83 15.60 -6.80 16.91
N ASP A 84 15.92 -6.15 18.03
CA ASP A 84 15.06 -5.09 18.60
C ASP A 84 14.63 -4.01 17.58
N PRO A 85 15.50 -3.54 16.65
CA PRO A 85 15.10 -2.60 15.60
C PRO A 85 14.05 -3.17 14.65
N CYS A 86 14.10 -4.47 14.38
CA CYS A 86 13.14 -5.12 13.51
C CYS A 86 11.78 -5.32 14.19
N ASP A 87 11.78 -5.66 15.49
CA ASP A 87 10.54 -5.72 16.26
C ASP A 87 9.85 -4.36 16.34
N MET A 88 10.63 -3.29 16.52
CA MET A 88 10.12 -1.92 16.44
C MET A 88 9.54 -1.61 15.06
N ALA A 89 10.23 -2.00 13.98
CA ALA A 89 9.74 -1.82 12.61
C ALA A 89 8.41 -2.55 12.40
N MET A 90 8.31 -3.81 12.82
CA MET A 90 7.09 -4.60 12.65
C MET A 90 5.91 -4.02 13.42
N ARG A 91 6.13 -3.47 14.64
CA ARG A 91 5.08 -2.79 15.40
C ARG A 91 4.62 -1.50 14.73
N LEU A 92 5.56 -0.65 14.34
CA LEU A 92 5.28 0.65 13.73
C LEU A 92 4.57 0.52 12.38
N TRP A 93 4.89 -0.53 11.62
CA TRP A 93 4.36 -0.78 10.28
C TRP A 93 3.14 -1.72 10.24
N HIS A 94 2.65 -2.21 11.37
CA HIS A 94 1.43 -3.01 11.42
C HIS A 94 0.20 -2.21 10.93
N PRO A 95 -0.69 -2.78 10.08
CA PRO A 95 -0.76 -4.18 9.63
C PRO A 95 0.02 -4.48 8.32
N CYS A 96 0.78 -3.52 7.80
CA CYS A 96 1.55 -3.66 6.57
C CYS A 96 2.89 -4.35 6.79
N THR A 97 2.85 -5.51 7.43
CA THR A 97 4.04 -6.30 7.74
C THR A 97 4.12 -7.56 6.89
N ALA A 98 5.32 -8.12 6.82
CA ALA A 98 5.53 -9.38 6.13
C ALA A 98 4.84 -10.56 6.85
N ASP A 99 4.61 -10.48 8.17
CA ASP A 99 3.88 -11.49 8.96
C ASP A 99 2.41 -11.58 8.56
N ASP A 100 1.81 -10.42 8.25
CA ASP A 100 0.41 -10.30 7.80
C ASP A 100 0.26 -10.45 6.28
N PHE A 101 1.33 -10.87 5.58
CA PHE A 101 1.41 -10.91 4.12
C PHE A 101 1.04 -9.57 3.46
N TYR A 102 1.36 -8.46 4.12
CA TYR A 102 0.97 -7.10 3.74
C TYR A 102 -0.55 -6.97 3.47
N GLY A 103 -1.37 -7.77 4.17
CA GLY A 103 -2.83 -7.79 4.10
C GLY A 103 -3.43 -8.40 2.82
N TYR A 104 -2.61 -8.87 1.88
CA TYR A 104 -3.09 -9.46 0.62
C TYR A 104 -3.89 -10.75 0.82
N ALA A 105 -3.49 -11.59 1.78
CA ALA A 105 -4.19 -12.85 2.07
C ALA A 105 -5.64 -12.62 2.57
N MET A 106 -5.90 -11.49 3.21
CA MET A 106 -7.20 -11.14 3.77
C MET A 106 -8.04 -10.27 2.82
N GLY A 107 -7.48 -9.89 1.65
CA GLY A 107 -8.10 -8.92 0.74
C GLY A 107 -8.13 -7.49 1.30
N LYS A 108 -7.15 -7.15 2.14
CA LYS A 108 -6.93 -5.83 2.74
C LYS A 108 -5.51 -5.36 2.43
N PRO A 109 -5.17 -5.15 1.15
CA PRO A 109 -3.77 -4.98 0.75
C PRO A 109 -3.16 -3.71 1.33
N CYS A 110 -1.85 -3.77 1.54
CA CYS A 110 -1.01 -2.60 1.68
C CYS A 110 -0.27 -2.32 0.38
N VAL A 111 -0.36 -1.08 -0.08
CA VAL A 111 0.40 -0.55 -1.21
C VAL A 111 1.42 0.44 -0.68
N PHE A 112 2.69 0.25 -1.03
CA PHE A 112 3.77 1.12 -0.60
C PHE A 112 3.99 2.23 -1.62
N LEU A 113 4.13 3.45 -1.13
CA LEU A 113 4.48 4.62 -1.92
C LEU A 113 5.92 5.02 -1.61
N ARG A 114 6.74 5.09 -2.65
CA ARG A 114 8.13 5.55 -2.56
C ARG A 114 8.30 6.88 -3.25
N LEU A 115 8.85 7.86 -2.54
CA LEU A 115 9.19 9.14 -3.14
C LEU A 115 10.58 9.03 -3.79
N SER A 116 10.67 9.35 -5.08
CA SER A 116 11.88 9.17 -5.90
C SER A 116 12.31 10.47 -6.56
N HIS A 117 13.57 10.55 -7.00
CA HIS A 117 14.17 11.70 -7.68
C HIS A 117 14.13 13.03 -6.87
N ILE A 118 14.19 12.95 -5.53
CA ILE A 118 14.12 14.11 -4.64
C ILE A 118 15.43 14.91 -4.54
N HIS A 119 16.54 14.41 -5.06
CA HIS A 119 17.87 15.03 -4.94
C HIS A 119 18.04 16.35 -5.73
N TYR A 120 17.11 16.67 -6.64
CA TYR A 120 17.05 17.97 -7.34
C TYR A 120 15.91 18.88 -6.85
N TRP A 121 15.17 18.44 -5.85
CA TRP A 121 13.94 19.05 -5.43
C TRP A 121 14.05 19.63 -4.02
N VAL A 122 13.35 20.73 -3.76
CA VAL A 122 13.17 21.32 -2.43
C VAL A 122 11.67 21.56 -2.24
N PRO A 123 10.99 20.76 -1.38
CA PRO A 123 9.55 20.90 -1.18
C PRO A 123 9.18 22.19 -0.46
N GLU A 124 8.05 22.78 -0.87
CA GLU A 124 7.37 23.84 -0.12
C GLU A 124 6.13 23.28 0.60
N PRO A 125 6.24 22.86 1.87
CA PRO A 125 5.15 22.18 2.58
C PRO A 125 3.97 23.12 2.86
N TYR A 126 2.76 22.57 2.84
CA TYR A 126 1.58 23.25 3.37
C TYR A 126 1.56 23.18 4.89
N ASN A 127 1.26 24.32 5.52
CA ASN A 127 1.20 24.45 6.98
C ASN A 127 0.01 25.34 7.37
N MET A 128 -0.68 25.00 8.45
CA MET A 128 -1.82 25.77 9.01
C MET A 128 -1.42 27.18 9.48
N THR A 129 -0.15 27.38 9.80
CA THR A 129 0.35 28.61 10.42
C THR A 129 0.67 29.70 9.39
N THR A 130 0.87 29.33 8.13
CA THR A 130 1.17 30.28 7.04
C THR A 130 -0.14 30.65 6.34
N PRO A 131 -0.49 31.95 6.21
CA PRO A 131 -1.81 32.40 5.75
C PRO A 131 -2.06 32.21 4.24
N LEU A 132 -1.36 31.28 3.59
CA LEU A 132 -1.52 31.04 2.16
C LEU A 132 -2.59 30.00 1.87
N ALA A 133 -3.27 30.21 0.75
CA ALA A 133 -4.43 29.42 0.35
C ALA A 133 -4.05 27.95 0.11
N ILE A 134 -4.66 27.08 0.89
CA ILE A 134 -4.67 25.63 0.65
C ILE A 134 -5.51 25.39 -0.61
N PRO A 135 -5.05 24.55 -1.55
CA PRO A 135 -5.75 24.35 -2.80
C PRO A 135 -7.12 23.68 -2.53
N PRO A 136 -8.18 24.11 -3.23
CA PRO A 136 -9.55 23.69 -2.93
C PRO A 136 -9.78 22.18 -3.14
N ASP A 137 -9.03 21.57 -4.07
CA ASP A 137 -9.07 20.15 -4.41
C ASP A 137 -8.36 19.25 -3.39
N MET A 138 -7.60 19.82 -2.45
CA MET A 138 -7.01 19.04 -1.37
C MET A 138 -8.11 18.34 -0.56
N PRO A 139 -8.02 17.02 -0.32
CA PRO A 139 -9.04 16.30 0.42
C PRO A 139 -9.25 16.82 1.85
N GLN A 140 -10.50 16.76 2.33
CA GLN A 140 -10.85 17.22 3.67
C GLN A 140 -10.08 16.48 4.77
N HIS A 141 -9.86 15.18 4.63
CA HIS A 141 -9.11 14.39 5.62
C HIS A 141 -7.65 14.86 5.78
N ILE A 142 -7.01 15.35 4.71
CA ILE A 142 -5.66 15.94 4.79
C ILE A 142 -5.72 17.30 5.47
N ARG A 143 -6.72 18.13 5.15
CA ARG A 143 -6.94 19.42 5.84
C ARG A 143 -7.21 19.25 7.33
N GLU A 144 -7.91 18.19 7.71
CA GLU A 144 -8.12 17.82 9.11
C GLU A 144 -6.84 17.27 9.74
N ALA A 145 -6.09 16.41 9.04
CA ALA A 145 -4.81 15.91 9.54
C ALA A 145 -3.82 17.05 9.83
N MET A 146 -3.74 18.06 8.96
CA MET A 146 -2.93 19.27 9.18
C MET A 146 -3.35 20.05 10.43
N ARG A 147 -4.65 20.07 10.77
CA ARG A 147 -5.17 20.74 11.96
C ARG A 147 -4.87 19.97 13.24
N HIS A 148 -5.00 18.65 13.21
CA HIS A 148 -4.79 17.79 14.38
C HIS A 148 -3.31 17.48 14.64
N ARG A 149 -2.45 17.58 13.62
CA ARG A 149 -1.01 17.33 13.72
C ARG A 149 -0.22 18.54 13.22
N PRO A 150 -0.07 19.57 14.08
CA PRO A 150 0.60 20.81 13.70
C PRO A 150 2.12 20.62 13.55
N ALA A 151 2.72 21.45 12.70
CA ALA A 151 4.13 21.34 12.34
C ALA A 151 5.11 21.58 13.49
N ASN A 152 4.71 22.33 14.53
CA ASN A 152 5.53 22.53 15.72
C ASN A 152 5.77 21.23 16.52
N GLN A 153 4.87 20.26 16.44
CA GLN A 153 4.98 18.99 17.14
C GLN A 153 5.53 17.88 16.25
N TYR A 154 5.06 17.80 15.00
CA TYR A 154 5.40 16.68 14.11
C TYR A 154 6.46 17.04 13.06
N GLY A 155 6.78 18.33 12.89
CA GLY A 155 7.58 18.83 11.78
C GLY A 155 6.76 19.08 10.51
N ASP A 156 7.42 19.56 9.47
CA ASP A 156 6.80 19.76 8.16
C ASP A 156 6.74 18.44 7.37
N PHE A 157 5.71 18.30 6.54
CA PHE A 157 5.48 17.10 5.72
C PHE A 157 5.23 17.44 4.26
N VAL A 158 5.69 16.54 3.39
CA VAL A 158 5.13 16.35 2.06
C VAL A 158 3.89 15.48 2.25
N TRP A 159 2.71 16.10 2.32
CA TRP A 159 1.46 15.39 2.59
C TRP A 159 1.11 14.44 1.45
N VAL A 160 0.45 13.33 1.75
CA VAL A 160 0.01 12.38 0.72
C VAL A 160 -1.46 12.07 0.88
N SER A 161 -2.18 12.03 -0.23
CA SER A 161 -3.55 11.52 -0.27
C SER A 161 -3.73 10.52 -1.38
N CYS A 162 -4.38 9.40 -1.09
CA CYS A 162 -4.90 8.44 -2.04
C CYS A 162 -6.41 8.41 -2.02
N GLY A 163 -7.02 8.19 -3.18
CA GLY A 163 -8.47 8.05 -3.32
C GLY A 163 -8.85 7.42 -4.64
N GLY A 164 -10.13 7.09 -4.79
CA GLY A 164 -10.67 6.62 -6.06
C GLY A 164 -10.60 7.72 -7.12
N GLU A 165 -10.16 7.36 -8.32
CA GLU A 165 -10.05 8.31 -9.42
C GLU A 165 -11.43 8.79 -9.90
N PHE A 166 -12.30 7.84 -10.24
CA PHE A 166 -13.66 8.11 -10.72
C PHE A 166 -14.69 7.95 -9.59
N SER A 167 -15.93 8.39 -9.84
CA SER A 167 -17.02 8.30 -8.84
C SER A 167 -17.27 6.87 -8.37
N ALA A 168 -17.25 5.90 -9.30
CA ALA A 168 -17.39 4.49 -8.96
C ALA A 168 -16.23 4.00 -8.08
N ASP A 169 -15.00 4.42 -8.34
CA ASP A 169 -13.84 4.03 -7.53
C ASP A 169 -13.96 4.61 -6.11
N LYS A 170 -14.41 5.87 -5.97
CA LYS A 170 -14.60 6.52 -4.67
C LYS A 170 -15.60 5.78 -3.79
N GLU A 171 -16.63 5.20 -4.39
CA GLU A 171 -17.63 4.39 -3.68
C GLU A 171 -17.11 2.98 -3.35
N ASN A 172 -16.20 2.44 -4.17
CA ASN A 172 -15.73 1.06 -4.06
C ASN A 172 -14.40 0.91 -3.29
N ILE A 173 -13.61 1.97 -3.14
CA ILE A 173 -12.27 1.93 -2.53
C ILE A 173 -12.28 1.63 -1.02
N GLY A 174 -13.36 2.01 -0.33
CA GLY A 174 -13.50 1.83 1.12
C GLY A 174 -12.57 2.74 1.94
N PRO A 175 -12.50 2.51 3.26
CA PRO A 175 -11.61 3.26 4.15
C PRO A 175 -10.13 2.94 3.88
N ILE A 176 -9.30 3.99 3.95
CA ILE A 176 -7.86 3.94 3.74
C ILE A 176 -7.14 4.41 5.00
N GLN A 177 -6.11 3.68 5.40
CA GLN A 177 -5.22 4.03 6.49
C GLN A 177 -3.78 4.25 5.96
N TYR A 178 -3.13 5.32 6.39
CA TYR A 178 -1.71 5.56 6.09
C TYR A 178 -0.86 5.00 7.23
N ILE A 179 0.19 4.28 6.85
CA ILE A 179 1.11 3.60 7.75
C ILE A 179 2.52 4.18 7.55
N PRO A 180 3.25 4.52 8.63
CA PRO A 180 2.87 4.31 10.03
C PRO A 180 1.75 5.23 10.54
N ALA A 181 0.82 4.69 11.34
CA ALA A 181 -0.35 5.44 11.82
C ALA A 181 0.00 6.58 12.78
N GLU A 182 1.11 6.44 13.52
CA GLU A 182 1.62 7.44 14.46
C GLU A 182 2.02 8.76 13.77
N TYR A 183 2.38 8.72 12.48
CA TYR A 183 2.80 9.89 11.71
C TYR A 183 1.71 10.46 10.81
N PRO A 184 1.74 11.79 10.55
CA PRO A 184 0.95 12.44 9.51
C PRO A 184 1.00 11.67 8.19
N PRO A 185 -0.11 11.63 7.42
CA PRO A 185 -0.14 10.99 6.12
C PRO A 185 0.78 11.74 5.15
N GLY A 186 2.01 11.23 5.00
CA GLY A 186 3.00 11.80 4.12
C GLY A 186 4.44 11.53 4.54
N PHE A 187 5.36 12.25 3.92
CA PHE A 187 6.79 12.09 4.15
C PHE A 187 7.31 13.23 5.03
N PRO A 188 7.90 12.95 6.20
CA PRO A 188 8.45 13.99 7.07
C PRO A 188 9.65 14.65 6.39
N LEU A 189 9.61 15.98 6.24
CA LEU A 189 10.68 16.71 5.57
C LEU A 189 12.02 16.42 6.23
N SER A 190 12.09 16.32 7.56
CA SER A 190 13.29 16.00 8.35
C SER A 190 14.06 14.77 7.86
N ARG A 191 13.40 13.83 7.18
CA ARG A 191 14.00 12.56 6.71
C ARG A 191 14.19 12.50 5.19
N LEU A 192 13.96 13.62 4.48
CA LEU A 192 14.18 13.72 3.04
C LEU A 192 15.62 14.13 2.73
N HIS A 193 16.23 13.45 1.75
CA HIS A 193 17.53 13.81 1.18
C HIS A 193 17.35 14.72 -0.03
N THR A 194 16.74 15.88 0.21
CA THR A 194 16.43 16.90 -0.81
C THR A 194 17.65 17.73 -1.20
N ALA A 195 17.55 18.51 -2.27
CA ALA A 195 18.66 19.26 -2.84
C ALA A 195 19.33 20.23 -1.85
N ASP A 196 18.58 20.79 -0.91
CA ASP A 196 19.05 21.68 0.15
C ASP A 196 19.79 20.96 1.29
N ARG A 197 19.68 19.63 1.38
CA ARG A 197 20.18 18.81 2.49
C ARG A 197 21.31 17.86 2.12
N ILE A 198 21.59 17.74 0.83
CA ILE A 198 22.69 16.94 0.31
C ILE A 198 23.76 17.84 -0.32
N PRO A 199 25.05 17.45 -0.26
CA PRO A 199 26.11 18.21 -0.91
C PRO A 199 25.87 18.24 -2.42
N TYR A 200 26.25 19.35 -3.06
CA TYR A 200 26.06 19.55 -4.51
C TYR A 200 26.66 18.41 -5.35
N SER A 201 27.81 17.86 -4.92
CA SER A 201 28.48 16.72 -5.56
C SER A 201 27.66 15.43 -5.55
N ALA A 202 26.77 15.24 -4.55
CA ALA A 202 25.94 14.05 -4.45
C ALA A 202 24.65 14.14 -5.28
N ARG A 203 24.28 15.33 -5.80
CA ARG A 203 23.02 15.51 -6.54
C ARG A 203 22.93 14.70 -7.83
N ASN A 204 24.06 14.38 -8.46
CA ASN A 204 24.10 13.59 -9.70
C ASN A 204 24.55 12.14 -9.47
N LEU A 205 24.73 11.71 -8.22
CA LEU A 205 25.07 10.32 -7.89
C LEU A 205 23.79 9.49 -7.75
N PRO A 206 23.84 8.17 -7.97
CA PRO A 206 22.72 7.30 -7.63
C PRO A 206 22.38 7.44 -6.14
N ASP A 207 21.09 7.31 -5.82
CA ASP A 207 20.59 7.48 -4.46
C ASP A 207 21.33 6.53 -3.50
N GLN A 208 22.17 7.11 -2.64
CA GLN A 208 22.92 6.35 -1.62
C GLN A 208 22.00 5.79 -0.55
N VAL A 209 20.84 6.44 -0.38
CA VAL A 209 19.82 6.09 0.59
C VAL A 209 18.52 5.90 -0.17
N PRO A 210 17.81 4.78 0.00
CA PRO A 210 16.56 4.58 -0.69
C PRO A 210 15.54 5.66 -0.29
N GLY A 211 14.72 6.06 -1.25
CA GLY A 211 13.68 7.07 -1.07
C GLY A 211 12.73 6.74 0.07
N PRO A 212 12.14 7.74 0.75
CA PRO A 212 11.26 7.53 1.89
C PRO A 212 10.01 6.74 1.50
N LEU A 213 9.45 6.01 2.46
CA LEU A 213 8.29 5.15 2.28
C LEU A 213 7.14 5.54 3.18
N ILE A 214 5.94 5.32 2.66
CA ILE A 214 4.71 5.15 3.45
C ILE A 214 3.94 3.96 2.87
N ALA A 215 3.08 3.35 3.66
CA ALA A 215 2.13 2.37 3.18
C ALA A 215 0.69 2.90 3.23
N VAL A 216 -0.11 2.48 2.27
CA VAL A 216 -1.53 2.78 2.11
C VAL A 216 -2.26 1.46 2.27
N HIS A 217 -2.90 1.29 3.42
CA HIS A 217 -3.65 0.10 3.78
C HIS A 217 -5.12 0.28 3.43
N PHE A 218 -5.66 -0.60 2.59
CA PHE A 218 -7.06 -0.60 2.20
C PHE A 218 -7.84 -1.53 3.12
N GLU A 219 -8.61 -0.96 4.05
CA GLU A 219 -9.22 -1.74 5.14
C GLU A 219 -10.41 -2.60 4.69
N ASN A 220 -11.20 -2.11 3.72
CA ASN A 220 -12.38 -2.80 3.21
C ASN A 220 -12.73 -2.39 1.77
N PRO A 221 -11.85 -2.65 0.78
CA PRO A 221 -12.17 -2.38 -0.62
C PRO A 221 -13.23 -3.36 -1.14
N ARG A 222 -14.08 -2.90 -2.06
CA ARG A 222 -15.10 -3.75 -2.69
C ARG A 222 -14.45 -4.82 -3.56
N ARG A 223 -14.93 -6.05 -3.41
CA ARG A 223 -14.47 -7.22 -4.17
C ARG A 223 -15.22 -7.38 -5.49
N GLY A 224 -14.56 -7.97 -6.48
CA GLY A 224 -15.11 -8.26 -7.81
C GLY A 224 -15.24 -7.05 -8.73
N VAL A 225 -14.69 -5.90 -8.36
CA VAL A 225 -14.66 -4.68 -9.17
C VAL A 225 -13.22 -4.18 -9.28
N VAL A 226 -12.87 -3.63 -10.45
CA VAL A 226 -11.60 -2.92 -10.64
C VAL A 226 -11.74 -1.54 -10.01
N ILE A 227 -10.78 -1.14 -9.19
CA ILE A 227 -10.73 0.15 -8.52
C ILE A 227 -9.49 0.89 -9.00
N ASN A 228 -9.70 2.05 -9.61
CA ASN A 228 -8.65 2.97 -10.02
C ASN A 228 -8.31 3.89 -8.86
N VAL A 229 -7.05 3.88 -8.43
CA VAL A 229 -6.55 4.71 -7.34
C VAL A 229 -5.62 5.78 -7.88
N GLU A 230 -5.85 7.01 -7.44
CA GLU A 230 -4.94 8.12 -7.64
C GLU A 230 -4.36 8.54 -6.28
N CYS A 231 -3.03 8.51 -6.17
CA CYS A 231 -2.28 9.05 -5.04
C CYS A 231 -1.55 10.33 -5.45
N ARG A 232 -1.58 11.35 -4.61
CA ARG A 232 -1.03 12.69 -4.86
C ARG A 232 -0.20 13.17 -3.66
N ILE A 233 0.88 13.90 -3.93
CA ILE A 233 1.70 14.54 -2.90
C ILE A 233 1.47 16.05 -2.86
N TRP A 234 1.13 16.62 -1.70
CA TRP A 234 0.77 18.02 -1.60
C TRP A 234 1.93 18.85 -1.07
N THR A 235 2.54 19.60 -1.98
CA THR A 235 3.43 20.72 -1.72
C THR A 235 3.08 21.86 -2.68
N ARG A 236 3.49 23.08 -2.35
CA ARG A 236 3.08 24.27 -3.10
C ARG A 236 3.74 24.39 -4.47
N ASP A 237 4.90 23.77 -4.62
CA ASP A 237 5.74 23.80 -5.80
C ASP A 237 5.36 22.71 -6.83
N ILE A 238 4.38 21.85 -6.50
CA ILE A 238 3.88 20.81 -7.38
C ILE A 238 2.62 21.26 -8.09
N PHE A 239 2.69 21.24 -9.42
CA PHE A 239 1.57 21.54 -10.31
C PHE A 239 1.15 20.26 -11.05
N TYR A 240 -0.12 19.90 -10.92
CA TYR A 240 -0.67 18.71 -11.54
C TYR A 240 -1.13 18.99 -12.96
N ASP A 241 -0.43 18.42 -13.93
CA ASP A 241 -0.89 18.31 -15.31
C ASP A 241 -1.57 16.94 -15.51
N PRO A 242 -2.79 16.86 -16.08
CA PRO A 242 -3.41 15.61 -16.48
C PRO A 242 -2.50 14.61 -17.20
N LYS A 243 -1.54 15.10 -18.01
CA LYS A 243 -0.61 14.27 -18.79
C LYS A 243 0.68 13.93 -18.04
N SER A 244 0.93 14.54 -16.88
CA SER A 244 2.16 14.35 -16.11
C SER A 244 1.96 13.41 -14.92
N ARG A 245 3.03 12.72 -14.52
CA ARG A 245 3.10 11.92 -13.29
C ARG A 245 3.82 12.64 -12.15
N TYR A 246 4.13 13.91 -12.36
CA TYR A 246 4.80 14.71 -11.36
C TYR A 246 4.00 14.74 -10.06
N GLY A 247 4.62 14.25 -8.98
CA GLY A 247 3.99 14.17 -7.65
C GLY A 247 2.72 13.31 -7.58
N ARG A 248 2.47 12.45 -8.58
CA ARG A 248 1.24 11.67 -8.69
C ARG A 248 1.52 10.24 -9.12
N ALA A 249 0.81 9.31 -8.49
CA ALA A 249 0.83 7.89 -8.83
C ALA A 249 -0.58 7.40 -9.13
N ARG A 250 -0.73 6.56 -10.16
CA ARG A 250 -1.99 5.91 -10.52
C ARG A 250 -1.76 4.42 -10.63
N PHE A 251 -2.73 3.63 -10.16
CA PHE A 251 -2.71 2.19 -10.27
C PHE A 251 -4.12 1.63 -10.17
N GLU A 252 -4.28 0.41 -10.65
CA GLU A 252 -5.53 -0.32 -10.59
C GLU A 252 -5.38 -1.51 -9.65
N PHE A 253 -6.43 -1.86 -8.94
CA PHE A 253 -6.45 -3.14 -8.23
C PHE A 253 -7.83 -3.80 -8.27
N VAL A 254 -7.82 -5.13 -8.17
CA VAL A 254 -9.05 -5.94 -8.13
C VAL A 254 -8.87 -7.16 -7.23
N PHE A 255 -9.83 -7.36 -6.34
CA PHE A 255 -9.91 -8.53 -5.45
C PHE A 255 -11.10 -9.38 -5.83
N ASN A 256 -10.88 -10.49 -6.53
CA ASN A 256 -11.95 -11.37 -6.97
C ASN A 256 -12.33 -12.37 -5.86
N THR A 257 -13.62 -12.41 -5.51
CA THR A 257 -14.23 -13.56 -4.84
C THR A 257 -14.62 -14.57 -5.90
N VAL A 258 -14.00 -15.75 -5.90
CA VAL A 258 -14.48 -16.83 -6.77
C VAL A 258 -15.73 -17.41 -6.11
N PHE A 259 -16.91 -17.09 -6.65
CA PHE A 259 -18.12 -17.85 -6.37
C PHE A 259 -18.00 -19.15 -7.16
N PHE A 260 -17.90 -20.28 -6.48
CA PHE A 260 -18.15 -21.56 -7.13
C PHE A 260 -19.61 -21.57 -7.57
N SER A 261 -19.89 -21.26 -8.84
CA SER A 261 -21.13 -21.73 -9.47
C SER A 261 -20.98 -23.22 -9.69
N THR A 262 -21.09 -24.01 -8.63
CA THR A 262 -21.32 -25.45 -8.76
C THR A 262 -22.76 -25.67 -9.22
N GLY A 263 -22.97 -25.50 -10.52
CA GLY A 263 -23.97 -26.25 -11.26
C GLY A 263 -23.53 -27.71 -11.34
N TYR A 264 -23.52 -28.38 -10.20
CA TYR A 264 -23.38 -29.84 -10.11
C TYR A 264 -24.33 -30.30 -9.00
N GLY A 265 -25.44 -30.91 -9.42
CA GLY A 265 -26.40 -31.51 -8.52
C GLY A 265 -25.73 -32.65 -7.77
N PHE A 266 -25.48 -32.45 -6.47
CA PHE A 266 -25.17 -33.53 -5.56
C PHE A 266 -26.45 -33.86 -4.80
N THR A 267 -26.95 -35.06 -5.04
CA THR A 267 -28.13 -35.62 -4.40
C THR A 267 -27.97 -35.66 -2.89
N THR A 268 -29.03 -35.26 -2.19
CA THR A 268 -29.17 -35.37 -0.74
C THR A 268 -29.00 -36.82 -0.29
N GLU A 269 -27.91 -37.14 0.40
CA GLU A 269 -27.85 -38.28 1.30
C GLU A 269 -27.77 -37.81 2.75
N LYS A 270 -28.56 -38.51 3.58
CA LYS A 270 -28.87 -38.23 4.98
C LYS A 270 -27.63 -38.12 5.87
N PRO A 271 -27.71 -37.37 7.00
CA PRO A 271 -26.68 -37.39 8.02
C PRO A 271 -26.66 -38.76 8.69
N VAL A 272 -25.52 -39.44 8.62
CA VAL A 272 -25.24 -40.63 9.43
C VAL A 272 -25.03 -40.16 10.88
N THR A 273 -25.96 -40.55 11.74
CA THR A 273 -25.89 -40.44 13.20
C THR A 273 -24.66 -41.18 13.73
N GLN A 274 -23.70 -40.44 14.28
CA GLN A 274 -22.69 -41.01 15.17
C GLN A 274 -23.19 -40.95 16.62
N HIS A 275 -23.18 -42.12 17.24
CA HIS A 275 -23.56 -42.37 18.62
C HIS A 275 -22.67 -41.60 19.60
N VAL A 276 -23.32 -41.02 20.60
CA VAL A 276 -22.75 -40.29 21.72
C VAL A 276 -22.69 -41.22 22.95
N ASP A 277 -21.65 -40.98 23.77
CA ASP A 277 -21.39 -41.39 25.16
C ASP A 277 -20.69 -42.74 25.46
N PRO A 278 -19.94 -42.88 26.59
CA PRO A 278 -19.96 -42.01 27.78
C PRO A 278 -18.59 -41.55 28.37
N LYS A 279 -18.68 -40.42 29.08
CA LYS A 279 -17.79 -39.89 30.12
C LYS A 279 -17.56 -40.88 31.28
N PRO A 280 -16.35 -40.96 31.88
CA PRO A 280 -16.17 -41.52 33.22
C PRO A 280 -16.03 -40.44 34.29
N GLU A 281 -16.68 -40.72 35.43
CA GLU A 281 -16.78 -39.96 36.67
C GLU A 281 -15.48 -39.87 37.48
N VAL A 282 -15.37 -38.80 38.27
CA VAL A 282 -14.50 -38.75 39.46
C VAL A 282 -15.41 -38.51 40.67
N PRO A 283 -15.33 -39.34 41.73
CA PRO A 283 -16.25 -39.27 42.87
C PRO A 283 -15.73 -38.35 43.99
N GLU A 284 -16.70 -37.74 44.68
CA GLU A 284 -16.58 -36.94 45.88
C GLU A 284 -16.68 -37.85 47.13
N THR A 285 -15.86 -37.62 48.18
CA THR A 285 -16.26 -37.60 49.63
C THR A 285 -15.06 -37.56 50.64
N LEU A 286 -15.31 -36.81 51.73
CA LEU A 286 -14.57 -36.48 52.98
C LEU A 286 -14.11 -37.68 53.86
N PRO A 287 -13.24 -37.57 54.92
CA PRO A 287 -13.26 -36.63 56.11
C PRO A 287 -11.84 -36.14 56.56
N GLU A 288 -11.57 -35.28 57.57
CA GLU A 288 -11.95 -35.28 59.00
C GLU A 288 -11.45 -33.99 59.74
N THR A 289 -12.30 -33.45 60.64
CA THR A 289 -12.15 -32.78 61.96
C THR A 289 -10.71 -32.43 62.47
N THR A 290 -10.40 -31.33 63.19
CA THR A 290 -10.62 -31.14 64.66
C THR A 290 -10.10 -29.77 65.20
N ARG A 291 -11.03 -29.00 65.83
CA ARG A 291 -10.98 -28.18 67.10
C ARG A 291 -9.98 -27.00 67.31
N VAL A 292 -10.35 -25.74 67.69
CA VAL A 292 -11.01 -25.11 68.92
C VAL A 292 -10.04 -24.01 69.46
N PRO A 293 -10.36 -23.00 70.32
CA PRO A 293 -11.63 -22.43 70.84
C PRO A 293 -11.84 -20.89 70.66
N ALA A 294 -13.08 -20.46 70.90
CA ALA A 294 -13.55 -19.10 71.24
C ALA A 294 -13.45 -18.81 72.78
N PRO A 295 -13.71 -17.59 73.30
CA PRO A 295 -15.09 -17.08 73.57
C PRO A 295 -15.20 -15.51 73.44
N SER A 296 -16.30 -14.74 73.57
CA SER A 296 -17.71 -14.92 73.96
C SER A 296 -18.57 -13.66 73.63
N SER A 297 -19.85 -13.89 73.30
CA SER A 297 -21.12 -13.17 73.60
C SER A 297 -21.32 -11.63 73.48
N SER A 298 -22.39 -11.18 72.78
CA SER A 298 -23.66 -10.69 73.39
C SER A 298 -24.60 -9.93 72.40
N THR A 299 -25.80 -10.50 72.20
CA THR A 299 -27.17 -9.98 71.93
C THR A 299 -27.44 -8.48 71.64
N ALA A 300 -28.19 -8.18 70.55
CA ALA A 300 -29.24 -7.15 70.47
C ALA A 300 -30.18 -7.33 69.24
N ALA A 301 -31.44 -6.93 69.38
CA ALA A 301 -32.63 -7.19 68.52
C ALA A 301 -32.67 -6.43 67.16
N PRO A 302 -33.56 -6.81 66.20
CA PRO A 302 -33.70 -6.10 64.93
C PRO A 302 -34.68 -4.91 65.02
N THR A 303 -34.29 -3.74 64.52
CA THR A 303 -35.16 -2.57 64.30
C THR A 303 -35.53 -2.44 62.82
N THR A 304 -36.82 -2.32 62.54
CA THR A 304 -37.43 -2.08 61.23
C THR A 304 -37.05 -0.70 60.67
N PRO A 305 -36.56 -0.57 59.41
CA PRO A 305 -36.35 0.72 58.78
C PRO A 305 -37.64 1.30 58.16
N ALA A 306 -37.75 2.64 58.21
CA ALA A 306 -38.88 3.44 57.73
C ALA A 306 -38.92 3.58 56.18
N PRO A 307 -40.10 3.84 55.58
CA PRO A 307 -40.27 3.85 54.11
C PRO A 307 -39.65 5.09 53.44
N THR A 308 -39.07 4.84 52.26
CA THR A 308 -38.41 5.81 51.38
C THR A 308 -39.42 6.76 50.69
N PRO A 309 -39.17 8.08 50.60
CA PRO A 309 -40.05 9.02 49.89
C PRO A 309 -40.07 8.80 48.37
N ALA A 310 -41.21 9.07 47.75
CA ALA A 310 -41.43 8.96 46.30
C ALA A 310 -40.66 10.04 45.50
N PRO A 311 -40.19 9.73 44.28
CA PRO A 311 -39.37 10.64 43.48
C PRO A 311 -40.18 11.80 42.88
N THR A 312 -39.53 12.96 42.80
CA THR A 312 -40.04 14.21 42.22
C THR A 312 -40.07 14.13 40.68
N PRO A 313 -41.13 14.63 39.99
CA PRO A 313 -41.21 14.61 38.53
C PRO A 313 -40.16 15.49 37.85
N ALA A 314 -39.64 15.03 36.72
CA ALA A 314 -38.67 15.73 35.89
C ALA A 314 -39.28 16.95 35.16
N PRO A 315 -38.51 18.02 34.90
CA PRO A 315 -39.01 19.23 34.25
C PRO A 315 -39.26 19.05 32.75
N THR A 316 -40.33 19.69 32.27
CA THR A 316 -40.75 19.73 30.86
C THR A 316 -39.77 20.55 29.99
N PRO A 317 -39.33 20.03 28.83
CA PRO A 317 -38.45 20.78 27.91
C PRO A 317 -39.12 22.02 27.30
N ALA A 318 -38.33 23.08 27.07
CA ALA A 318 -38.75 24.30 26.40
C ALA A 318 -39.00 24.09 24.89
N PRO A 319 -39.89 24.88 24.26
CA PRO A 319 -40.25 24.70 22.86
C PRO A 319 -39.13 25.10 21.88
N THR A 320 -38.96 24.27 20.84
CA THR A 320 -37.99 24.45 19.75
C THR A 320 -38.37 25.64 18.85
N PRO A 321 -37.43 26.54 18.50
CA PRO A 321 -37.69 27.64 17.56
C PRO A 321 -38.06 27.16 16.16
N ALA A 322 -38.90 27.94 15.46
CA ALA A 322 -39.31 27.67 14.09
C ALA A 322 -38.15 27.84 13.08
N PRO A 323 -38.10 27.04 11.99
CA PRO A 323 -37.01 27.07 11.04
C PRO A 323 -37.00 28.37 10.22
N THR A 324 -35.79 28.92 10.02
CA THR A 324 -35.53 30.08 9.15
C THR A 324 -35.71 29.71 7.68
N PRO A 325 -36.38 30.53 6.85
CA PRO A 325 -36.54 30.25 5.42
C PRO A 325 -35.20 30.16 4.68
N ALA A 326 -35.10 29.22 3.74
CA ALA A 326 -33.93 29.02 2.91
C ALA A 326 -33.70 30.22 1.95
N PRO A 327 -32.44 30.59 1.67
CA PRO A 327 -32.12 31.70 0.77
C PRO A 327 -32.49 31.37 -0.69
N THR A 328 -33.04 32.35 -1.39
CA THR A 328 -33.37 32.30 -2.82
C THR A 328 -32.09 32.12 -3.66
N PRO A 329 -32.03 31.17 -4.60
CA PRO A 329 -30.87 30.98 -5.46
C PRO A 329 -30.58 32.21 -6.35
N ALA A 330 -29.29 32.51 -6.53
CA ALA A 330 -28.83 33.54 -7.45
C ALA A 330 -29.08 33.12 -8.92
N PRO A 331 -29.35 34.08 -9.83
CA PRO A 331 -29.63 33.78 -11.23
C PRO A 331 -28.43 33.14 -11.94
N THR A 332 -28.70 32.09 -12.71
CA THR A 332 -27.72 31.36 -13.52
C THR A 332 -27.14 32.26 -14.61
N PRO A 333 -25.81 32.35 -14.76
CA PRO A 333 -25.18 33.08 -15.87
C PRO A 333 -25.55 32.51 -17.25
N ALA A 334 -25.64 33.39 -18.25
CA ALA A 334 -25.90 32.99 -19.63
C ALA A 334 -24.77 32.11 -20.20
N PRO A 335 -25.10 31.13 -21.05
CA PRO A 335 -24.11 30.19 -21.60
C PRO A 335 -23.07 30.91 -22.47
N THR A 336 -21.80 30.60 -22.24
CA THR A 336 -20.67 31.06 -23.05
C THR A 336 -20.74 30.42 -24.45
N PRO A 337 -20.52 31.18 -25.55
CA PRO A 337 -20.50 30.63 -26.91
C PRO A 337 -19.46 29.52 -27.06
N ALA A 338 -19.82 28.48 -27.83
CA ALA A 338 -18.94 27.34 -28.10
C ALA A 338 -17.67 27.77 -28.85
N PRO A 339 -16.50 27.22 -28.51
CA PRO A 339 -15.25 27.54 -29.18
C PRO A 339 -15.26 27.06 -30.64
N THR A 340 -14.73 27.90 -31.52
CA THR A 340 -14.55 27.60 -32.95
C THR A 340 -13.54 26.44 -33.12
N PRO A 341 -13.82 25.41 -33.94
CA PRO A 341 -12.90 24.29 -34.15
C PRO A 341 -11.56 24.75 -34.70
N ALA A 342 -10.47 24.17 -34.16
CA ALA A 342 -9.12 24.37 -34.66
C ALA A 342 -8.96 23.79 -36.08
N PRO A 343 -8.12 24.39 -36.94
CA PRO A 343 -7.89 23.90 -38.29
C PRO A 343 -7.24 22.51 -38.28
N THR A 344 -7.75 21.63 -39.14
CA THR A 344 -7.28 20.25 -39.33
C THR A 344 -5.80 20.24 -39.79
N PRO A 345 -4.91 19.49 -39.12
CA PRO A 345 -3.52 19.36 -39.55
C PRO A 345 -3.39 18.73 -40.94
N ALA A 346 -2.39 19.16 -41.68
CA ALA A 346 -2.03 18.60 -42.98
C ALA A 346 -1.59 17.11 -42.85
N PRO A 347 -1.89 16.27 -43.86
CA PRO A 347 -1.57 14.85 -43.80
C PRO A 347 -0.06 14.59 -43.71
N ALA A 348 0.31 13.63 -42.87
CA ALA A 348 1.69 13.22 -42.66
C ALA A 348 2.29 12.55 -43.91
N PRO A 349 3.61 12.70 -44.16
CA PRO A 349 4.27 12.07 -45.28
C PRO A 349 4.30 10.54 -45.14
N THR A 350 4.13 9.85 -46.26
CA THR A 350 4.09 8.38 -46.36
C THR A 350 5.41 7.76 -45.90
N PRO A 351 5.39 6.71 -45.04
CA PRO A 351 6.59 6.02 -44.59
C PRO A 351 7.36 5.34 -45.74
N ALA A 352 8.68 5.37 -45.65
CA ALA A 352 9.58 4.65 -46.57
C ALA A 352 9.41 3.12 -46.42
N PRO A 353 9.61 2.34 -47.50
CA PRO A 353 9.43 0.89 -47.48
C PRO A 353 10.41 0.20 -46.53
N THR A 354 9.89 -0.74 -45.75
CA THR A 354 10.63 -1.54 -44.77
C THR A 354 11.65 -2.46 -45.48
N PRO A 355 12.90 -2.55 -44.99
CA PRO A 355 13.91 -3.47 -45.55
C PRO A 355 13.52 -4.94 -45.33
N ALA A 356 13.92 -5.78 -46.29
CA ALA A 356 13.62 -7.22 -46.30
C ALA A 356 14.22 -7.95 -45.08
N PRO A 357 13.54 -9.01 -44.58
CA PRO A 357 13.99 -9.74 -43.40
C PRO A 357 15.30 -10.52 -43.66
N LEU A 358 16.18 -10.54 -42.66
CA LEU A 358 17.41 -11.33 -42.63
C LEU A 358 17.10 -12.84 -42.66
N PRO A 359 17.95 -13.68 -43.29
CA PRO A 359 17.77 -15.13 -43.31
C PRO A 359 17.85 -15.75 -41.91
N ALA A 360 17.11 -16.86 -41.73
CA ALA A 360 17.05 -17.59 -40.46
C ALA A 360 18.39 -18.26 -40.12
N PRO A 361 18.77 -18.34 -38.83
CA PRO A 361 19.98 -19.03 -38.39
C PRO A 361 19.84 -20.56 -38.49
N ASP A 362 20.93 -21.23 -38.88
CA ASP A 362 21.01 -22.70 -38.99
C ASP A 362 20.90 -23.38 -37.62
N GLN A 363 20.09 -24.44 -37.54
CA GLN A 363 19.89 -25.26 -36.35
C GLN A 363 20.76 -26.52 -36.42
N GLY A 364 21.52 -26.79 -35.34
CA GLY A 364 22.29 -28.02 -35.18
C GLY A 364 22.02 -28.68 -33.81
N THR A 365 21.99 -30.02 -33.79
CA THR A 365 21.85 -30.83 -32.57
C THR A 365 23.23 -31.30 -32.11
N TRP A 366 23.52 -31.23 -30.81
CA TRP A 366 24.78 -31.71 -30.23
C TRP A 366 24.59 -33.11 -29.62
N SER A 367 25.62 -33.94 -29.71
CA SER A 367 25.83 -35.08 -28.80
C SER A 367 27.28 -35.04 -28.30
N PHE A 368 27.47 -35.20 -27.00
CA PHE A 368 28.79 -35.29 -26.37
C PHE A 368 28.76 -36.45 -25.38
N THR A 369 29.73 -37.35 -25.47
CA THR A 369 29.88 -38.49 -24.57
C THR A 369 31.34 -38.51 -24.12
N ASP A 370 31.59 -38.20 -22.86
CA ASP A 370 32.89 -38.43 -22.22
C ASP A 370 32.77 -39.73 -21.41
N GLU A 371 33.53 -40.75 -21.81
CA GLU A 371 33.46 -42.09 -21.22
C GLU A 371 34.14 -42.18 -19.84
N LYS A 372 34.75 -41.11 -19.31
CA LYS A 372 35.48 -41.17 -18.02
C LYS A 372 34.97 -40.25 -16.92
N ALA A 373 34.15 -39.26 -17.24
CA ALA A 373 33.50 -38.42 -16.24
C ALA A 373 31.99 -38.42 -16.47
N ASN A 374 31.25 -39.16 -15.65
CA ASN A 374 29.79 -39.21 -15.65
C ASN A 374 29.18 -37.90 -15.11
N GLN A 375 29.58 -36.76 -15.69
CA GLN A 375 29.09 -35.42 -15.40
C GLN A 375 28.73 -34.72 -16.70
N THR A 376 27.44 -34.70 -17.00
CA THR A 376 26.87 -33.81 -18.03
C THR A 376 26.83 -32.40 -17.45
N CYS A 377 27.50 -31.45 -18.08
CA CYS A 377 27.54 -30.07 -17.61
C CYS A 377 26.12 -29.47 -17.61
N ILE A 378 25.63 -29.02 -16.45
CA ILE A 378 24.26 -28.49 -16.23
C ILE A 378 23.88 -27.39 -17.24
N VAL A 379 24.87 -26.66 -17.76
CA VAL A 379 24.70 -25.61 -18.78
C VAL A 379 24.15 -26.18 -20.10
N ALA A 380 24.53 -27.39 -20.49
CA ALA A 380 24.04 -28.03 -21.73
C ALA A 380 22.57 -28.46 -21.63
N GLN A 381 22.13 -28.89 -20.44
CA GLN A 381 20.75 -29.33 -20.21
C GLN A 381 19.78 -28.15 -20.12
N PHE A 382 20.19 -27.03 -19.52
CA PHE A 382 19.40 -25.80 -19.51
C PHE A 382 19.30 -25.15 -20.89
N ALA A 383 20.38 -25.16 -21.69
CA ALA A 383 20.37 -24.62 -23.04
C ALA A 383 19.42 -25.39 -23.98
N ALA A 384 19.38 -26.73 -23.86
CA ALA A 384 18.47 -27.58 -24.63
C ALA A 384 16.98 -27.38 -24.24
N GLN A 385 16.69 -27.10 -22.96
CA GLN A 385 15.32 -26.85 -22.50
C GLN A 385 14.78 -25.46 -22.88
N LEU A 386 15.67 -24.47 -23.04
CA LEU A 386 15.31 -23.08 -23.33
C LEU A 386 15.42 -22.70 -24.81
N ASN A 387 15.80 -23.65 -25.68
CA ASN A 387 15.95 -23.43 -27.12
C ASN A 387 16.86 -22.23 -27.48
N VAL A 388 17.89 -21.99 -26.65
CA VAL A 388 18.80 -20.84 -26.79
C VAL A 388 19.90 -21.20 -27.78
N THR A 389 20.04 -20.40 -28.85
CA THR A 389 21.14 -20.51 -29.81
C THR A 389 22.43 -19.96 -29.22
N TYR A 390 23.55 -20.66 -29.45
CA TYR A 390 24.87 -20.18 -29.06
C TYR A 390 25.88 -20.39 -30.20
N THR A 391 26.87 -19.51 -30.26
CA THR A 391 27.98 -19.58 -31.23
C THR A 391 29.05 -20.54 -30.72
N LYS A 392 29.37 -21.56 -31.51
CA LYS A 392 30.50 -22.46 -31.25
C LYS A 392 31.81 -21.69 -31.45
N LEU A 393 32.60 -21.50 -30.39
CA LEU A 393 34.01 -21.17 -30.55
C LEU A 393 34.76 -22.48 -30.78
N VAL A 394 35.31 -22.65 -32.00
CA VAL A 394 36.22 -23.76 -32.30
C VAL A 394 37.61 -23.30 -31.89
N GLU A 395 38.11 -23.80 -30.76
CA GLU A 395 39.56 -23.77 -30.50
C GLU A 395 40.20 -24.82 -31.42
N ASN A 396 40.78 -24.35 -32.52
CA ASN A 396 41.72 -25.15 -33.29
C ASN A 396 43.02 -25.21 -32.50
N GLY A 397 43.26 -26.34 -31.85
CA GLY A 397 44.59 -26.74 -31.40
C GLY A 397 45.37 -27.33 -32.58
N GLU A 398 46.09 -26.47 -33.30
CA GLU A 398 47.45 -26.68 -33.85
C GLU A 398 48.02 -25.36 -34.38
#